data_AF-A0A7U9XFY3-F1
#
_entry.id   AF-A0A7U9XFY3-F1
#
_cell.length_a   1.000
_cell.length_b   1.000
_cell.length_c   1.000
_cell.angle_alpha   90.00
_cell.angle_beta   90.00
_cell.angle_gamma   90.00
#
_symmetry.space_group_name_H-M   'P 1'
#
loop_
_entity.id
_entity.type
_entity.pdbx_description
1 polymer ?
#
loop_
_entity_poly.entity_id
_entity_poly.type
_entity_poly.pdbx_seq_one_letter_code
_entity_poly.pdbx_strand_id
1 'polypeptide(L)'
;MGNIYKIVIYGLRKKYNSHINLMKLWEYQGQIEIVAVTAKNVPKANRIDGWLTVKREELIELEFDYVVIFSEIYENEMLSDLLAFGITRDKIILSRVLDMPYFNWNRYIQILRSKLSIISCNCWGGVLCHTLGMECLSPFKNLWVKADEILHMMDDLRSYMSETPYFIRWEKDLNSINNYPVMGIRD
;
A
#
# COMPACT_ATOMS: atom_id res chain seq x y z
N MET A 1 13.22 -16.20 -14.86
CA MET A 1 12.67 -14.88 -15.23
C MET A 1 11.36 -14.72 -14.46
N GLY A 2 11.16 -13.58 -13.78
CA GLY A 2 9.90 -13.30 -13.08
C GLY A 2 8.79 -12.94 -14.06
N ASN A 3 7.58 -12.71 -13.55
CA ASN A 3 6.48 -12.24 -14.38
C ASN A 3 6.72 -10.79 -14.83
N ILE A 4 6.28 -10.46 -16.04
CA ILE A 4 6.17 -9.09 -16.55
C ILE A 4 4.77 -8.60 -16.19
N TYR A 5 4.66 -7.49 -15.48
CA TYR A 5 3.36 -6.92 -15.09
C TYR A 5 2.93 -5.79 -16.03
N LYS A 6 1.69 -5.81 -16.50
CA LYS A 6 1.09 -4.73 -17.29
C LYS A 6 0.64 -3.60 -16.36
N ILE A 7 1.23 -2.42 -16.51
CA ILE A 7 1.03 -1.29 -15.61
C ILE A 7 0.39 -0.12 -16.36
N VAL A 8 -0.61 0.48 -15.72
CA VAL A 8 -1.12 1.81 -16.07
C VAL A 8 -0.54 2.84 -15.11
N ILE A 9 -0.06 3.97 -15.63
CA ILE A 9 0.37 5.10 -14.80
C ILE A 9 -0.76 6.13 -14.74
N TYR A 10 -1.22 6.44 -13.52
CA TYR A 10 -2.18 7.51 -13.29
C TYR A 10 -1.52 8.70 -12.58
N GLY A 11 -1.39 9.81 -13.30
CA GLY A 11 -0.77 11.05 -12.83
C GLY A 11 0.48 11.39 -13.63
N LEU A 12 0.53 12.60 -14.20
CA LEU A 12 1.57 13.05 -15.15
C LEU A 12 2.29 14.32 -14.67
N ARG A 13 2.43 14.49 -13.34
CA ARG A 13 3.01 15.69 -12.72
C ARG A 13 4.41 15.42 -12.17
N LYS A 14 4.86 16.21 -11.18
CA LYS A 14 6.19 16.14 -10.57
C LYS A 14 6.64 14.72 -10.21
N LYS A 15 5.78 13.92 -9.56
CA LYS A 15 6.13 12.56 -9.14
C LYS A 15 6.37 11.62 -10.33
N TYR A 16 5.57 11.76 -11.39
CA TYR A 16 5.80 11.03 -12.65
C TYR A 16 7.16 11.37 -13.25
N ASN A 17 7.46 12.67 -13.40
CA ASN A 17 8.73 13.13 -13.97
C ASN A 17 9.95 12.65 -13.16
N SER A 18 9.83 12.55 -11.84
CA SER A 18 10.93 12.08 -11.00
C SER A 18 11.17 10.56 -11.08
N HIS A 19 10.22 9.80 -11.65
CA HIS A 19 10.26 8.33 -11.72
C HIS A 19 10.38 7.78 -13.14
N ILE A 20 10.29 8.62 -14.17
CA ILE A 20 10.27 8.17 -15.57
C ILE A 20 11.43 7.23 -15.92
N ASN A 21 12.63 7.54 -15.44
CA ASN A 21 13.83 6.73 -15.68
C ASN A 21 13.75 5.36 -14.98
N LEU A 22 13.14 5.28 -13.79
CA LEU A 22 12.91 4.02 -13.10
C LEU A 22 11.90 3.16 -13.84
N MET A 23 10.81 3.76 -14.33
CA MET A 23 9.80 3.04 -15.12
C MET A 23 10.42 2.44 -16.39
N LYS A 24 11.20 3.23 -17.14
CA LYS A 24 11.91 2.75 -18.33
C LYS A 24 12.95 1.68 -18.02
N LEU A 25 13.66 1.81 -16.89
CA LEU A 25 14.61 0.79 -16.43
C LEU A 25 13.90 -0.54 -16.14
N TRP A 26 12.75 -0.51 -15.46
CA TRP A 26 12.00 -1.72 -15.14
C TRP A 26 11.35 -2.36 -16.37
N GLU A 27 10.92 -1.56 -17.36
CA GLU A 27 10.53 -2.08 -18.67
C GLU A 27 11.70 -2.77 -19.38
N TYR A 28 12.86 -2.12 -19.43
CA TYR A 28 14.07 -2.69 -20.05
C TYR A 28 14.52 -3.99 -19.38
N GLN A 29 14.36 -4.08 -18.05
CA GLN A 29 14.66 -5.29 -17.28
C GLN A 29 13.60 -6.39 -17.43
N GLY A 30 12.50 -6.14 -18.14
CA GLY A 30 11.39 -7.08 -18.26
C GLY A 30 10.71 -7.38 -16.91
N GLN A 31 10.57 -6.37 -16.05
CA GLN A 31 9.77 -6.48 -14.82
C GLN A 31 8.33 -5.99 -15.04
N ILE A 32 8.15 -5.00 -15.92
CA ILE A 32 6.86 -4.38 -16.22
C ILE A 32 6.75 -4.07 -17.72
N GLU A 33 5.53 -3.80 -18.15
CA GLU A 33 5.18 -3.21 -19.44
C GLU A 33 4.21 -2.06 -19.15
N ILE A 34 4.53 -0.83 -19.56
CA ILE A 34 3.58 0.28 -19.40
C ILE A 34 2.62 0.29 -20.59
N VAL A 35 1.38 -0.12 -20.33
CA VAL A 35 0.35 -0.21 -21.37
C VAL A 35 -0.27 1.15 -21.68
N ALA A 36 -0.40 2.01 -20.68
CA ALA A 36 -0.96 3.35 -20.85
C ALA A 36 -0.57 4.31 -19.72
N VAL A 37 -0.68 5.60 -20.03
CA VAL A 37 -0.65 6.70 -19.07
C VAL A 37 -1.96 7.48 -19.10
N THR A 38 -2.38 7.98 -17.95
CA THR A 38 -3.57 8.83 -17.83
C THR A 38 -3.41 9.89 -16.75
N ALA A 39 -4.26 10.90 -16.79
CA ALA A 39 -4.32 11.98 -15.81
C ALA A 39 -5.73 12.57 -15.77
N LYS A 40 -6.05 13.35 -14.73
CA LYS A 40 -7.34 14.07 -14.65
C LYS A 40 -7.56 14.98 -15.86
N ASN A 41 -6.52 15.69 -16.26
CA ASN A 41 -6.48 16.49 -17.48
C ASN A 41 -5.44 15.86 -18.41
N VAL A 42 -5.92 15.01 -19.31
CA VAL A 42 -5.06 14.32 -20.28
C VAL A 42 -4.51 15.32 -21.31
N PRO A 43 -3.19 15.34 -21.57
CA PRO A 43 -2.62 16.17 -22.62
C PRO A 43 -3.19 15.82 -24.00
N LYS A 44 -3.24 16.79 -24.92
CA LYS A 44 -3.64 16.56 -26.33
C LYS A 44 -2.53 15.86 -27.12
N ALA A 45 -2.06 14.73 -26.62
CA ALA A 45 -1.02 13.92 -27.23
C ALA A 45 -1.40 12.45 -27.11
N ASN A 46 -1.37 11.72 -28.23
CA ASN A 46 -1.71 10.31 -28.27
C ASN A 46 -0.69 9.44 -27.52
N ARG A 47 0.53 9.94 -27.34
CA ARG A 47 1.59 9.26 -26.60
C ARG A 47 2.40 10.23 -25.76
N ILE A 48 2.86 9.78 -24.60
CA ILE A 48 3.77 10.49 -23.70
C ILE A 48 4.90 9.53 -23.35
N ASP A 49 6.15 9.98 -23.51
CA ASP A 49 7.37 9.21 -23.25
C ASP A 49 7.51 7.87 -24.00
N GLY A 50 6.63 7.62 -24.96
CA GLY A 50 6.56 6.36 -25.71
C GLY A 50 5.41 5.44 -25.30
N TRP A 51 4.53 5.86 -24.39
CA TRP A 51 3.37 5.09 -23.94
C TRP A 51 2.07 5.71 -24.43
N LEU A 52 1.03 4.89 -24.59
CA LEU A 52 -0.30 5.33 -25.02
C LEU A 52 -0.91 6.26 -23.97
N THR A 53 -1.48 7.37 -24.42
CA THR A 53 -2.25 8.25 -23.54
C THR A 53 -3.73 7.91 -23.66
N VAL A 54 -4.39 7.63 -22.54
CA VAL A 54 -5.82 7.28 -22.49
C VAL A 54 -6.57 8.17 -21.51
N LYS A 55 -7.89 8.29 -21.69
CA LYS A 55 -8.75 8.89 -20.68
C LYS A 55 -8.95 7.94 -19.51
N ARG A 56 -9.34 8.48 -18.36
CA ARG A 56 -9.48 7.69 -17.12
C ARG A 56 -10.64 6.71 -17.21
N GLU A 57 -11.67 7.11 -17.93
CA GLU A 57 -12.89 6.34 -18.18
C GLU A 57 -12.61 5.15 -19.11
N GLU A 58 -11.58 5.24 -19.96
CA GLU A 58 -11.16 4.19 -20.90
C GLU A 58 -10.27 3.13 -20.20
N LEU A 59 -9.87 3.35 -18.94
CA LEU A 59 -9.01 2.39 -18.22
C LEU A 59 -9.63 1.01 -18.11
N ILE A 60 -10.94 0.93 -17.91
CA ILE A 60 -11.66 -0.35 -17.74
C ILE A 60 -11.66 -1.20 -19.02
N GLU A 61 -11.38 -0.61 -20.17
CA GLU A 61 -11.31 -1.28 -21.47
C GLU A 61 -9.91 -1.90 -21.72
N LEU A 62 -8.92 -1.51 -20.91
CA LEU A 62 -7.55 -1.98 -21.04
C LEU A 62 -7.31 -3.23 -20.20
N GLU A 63 -6.51 -4.14 -20.74
CA GLU A 63 -5.98 -5.26 -19.97
C GLU A 63 -4.72 -4.82 -19.21
N PHE A 64 -4.83 -4.73 -17.89
CA PHE A 64 -3.70 -4.40 -17.02
C PHE A 64 -3.76 -5.18 -15.69
N ASP A 65 -2.59 -5.37 -15.09
CA ASP A 65 -2.45 -5.98 -13.77
C ASP A 65 -2.62 -4.94 -12.66
N TYR A 66 -1.96 -3.79 -12.79
CA TYR A 66 -1.96 -2.75 -11.77
C TYR A 66 -2.05 -1.33 -12.34
N VAL A 67 -2.70 -0.43 -11.58
CA VAL A 67 -2.61 1.03 -11.79
C VAL A 67 -1.73 1.62 -10.71
N VAL A 68 -0.75 2.44 -11.09
CA VAL A 68 0.12 3.15 -10.17
C VAL A 68 -0.28 4.63 -10.09
N ILE A 69 -0.60 5.10 -8.89
CA ILE A 69 -0.93 6.51 -8.62
C ILE A 69 0.37 7.31 -8.41
N PHE A 70 0.66 8.22 -9.33
CA PHE A 70 1.78 9.16 -9.32
C PHE A 70 1.37 10.52 -8.75
N SER A 71 0.91 10.53 -7.50
CA SER A 71 0.55 11.74 -6.77
C SER A 71 0.59 11.47 -5.27
N GLU A 72 1.22 12.37 -4.52
CA GLU A 72 1.18 12.35 -3.04
C GLU A 72 0.05 13.26 -2.53
N ILE A 73 -0.18 14.40 -3.20
CA ILE A 73 -1.16 15.43 -2.77
C ILE A 73 -2.59 14.97 -3.04
N TYR A 74 -2.82 14.29 -4.17
CA TYR A 74 -4.16 13.89 -4.63
C TYR A 74 -4.37 12.38 -4.51
N GLU A 75 -3.59 11.69 -3.68
CA GLU A 75 -3.62 10.22 -3.54
C GLU A 75 -5.04 9.71 -3.22
N ASN A 76 -5.67 10.28 -2.19
CA ASN A 76 -6.99 9.84 -1.73
C ASN A 76 -8.11 10.11 -2.75
N GLU A 77 -8.06 11.26 -3.43
CA GLU A 77 -9.00 11.60 -4.51
C GLU A 77 -8.86 10.61 -5.67
N MET A 78 -7.64 10.38 -6.14
CA MET A 78 -7.36 9.47 -7.24
C MET A 78 -7.69 8.02 -6.91
N LEU A 79 -7.45 7.61 -5.65
CA LEU A 79 -7.86 6.29 -5.16
C LEU A 79 -9.37 6.14 -5.21
N SER A 80 -10.11 7.16 -4.73
CA SER A 80 -11.58 7.16 -4.73
C SER A 80 -12.14 7.11 -6.17
N ASP A 81 -11.54 7.86 -7.10
CA ASP A 81 -11.90 7.82 -8.52
C ASP A 81 -11.73 6.41 -9.10
N LEU A 82 -10.57 5.76 -8.89
CA LEU A 82 -10.31 4.41 -9.41
C LEU A 82 -11.29 3.38 -8.83
N LEU A 83 -11.58 3.47 -7.54
CA LEU A 83 -12.56 2.60 -6.88
C LEU A 83 -13.97 2.81 -7.47
N ALA A 84 -14.35 4.06 -7.76
CA ALA A 84 -15.64 4.39 -8.38
C ALA A 84 -15.75 3.87 -9.83
N PHE A 85 -14.63 3.75 -10.55
CA PHE A 85 -14.57 3.10 -11.86
C PHE A 85 -14.59 1.56 -11.79
N GLY A 86 -14.64 0.97 -10.59
CA GLY A 86 -14.68 -0.48 -10.39
C GLY A 86 -13.31 -1.16 -10.34
N ILE A 87 -12.21 -0.40 -10.26
CA ILE A 87 -10.87 -0.97 -10.07
C ILE A 87 -10.70 -1.32 -8.61
N THR A 88 -10.42 -2.58 -8.31
CA THR A 88 -10.29 -3.08 -6.94
C THR A 88 -9.01 -2.57 -6.26
N ARG A 89 -9.05 -2.41 -4.93
CA ARG A 89 -7.93 -1.83 -4.16
C ARG A 89 -6.62 -2.59 -4.32
N ASP A 90 -6.67 -3.90 -4.50
CA ASP A 90 -5.51 -4.79 -4.69
C ASP A 90 -4.80 -4.58 -6.04
N LYS A 91 -5.48 -3.97 -7.02
CA LYS A 91 -4.88 -3.54 -8.30
C LYS A 91 -4.28 -2.14 -8.25
N ILE A 92 -4.43 -1.40 -7.14
CA ILE A 92 -3.99 -0.01 -7.03
C ILE A 92 -2.70 0.06 -6.20
N ILE A 93 -1.64 0.60 -6.81
CA ILE A 93 -0.33 0.78 -6.20
C ILE A 93 -0.03 2.27 -6.05
N LEU A 94 0.58 2.65 -4.94
CA LEU A 94 0.96 4.03 -4.67
C LEU A 94 2.40 4.26 -5.10
N SER A 95 2.69 5.32 -5.85
CA SER A 95 4.06 5.58 -6.35
C SER A 95 5.12 5.65 -5.25
N ARG A 96 4.76 6.01 -4.01
CA ARG A 96 5.69 6.03 -2.86
C ARG A 96 6.38 4.69 -2.60
N VAL A 97 5.76 3.56 -2.98
CA VAL A 97 6.38 2.24 -2.81
C VAL A 97 7.58 2.05 -3.73
N LEU A 98 7.61 2.77 -4.85
CA LEU A 98 8.67 2.71 -5.85
C LEU A 98 9.95 3.42 -5.38
N ASP A 99 9.84 4.31 -4.40
CA ASP A 99 10.98 5.00 -3.78
C ASP A 99 11.78 4.08 -2.83
N MET A 100 11.28 2.87 -2.54
CA MET A 100 11.98 1.94 -1.65
C MET A 100 13.33 1.51 -2.24
N PRO A 101 14.43 1.59 -1.47
CA PRO A 101 15.72 1.08 -1.92
C PRO A 101 15.62 -0.39 -2.36
N TYR A 102 16.29 -0.72 -3.45
CA TYR A 102 16.28 -2.08 -4.03
C TYR A 102 14.89 -2.62 -4.39
N PHE A 103 13.95 -1.74 -4.73
CA PHE A 103 12.62 -2.13 -5.17
C PHE A 103 12.68 -3.13 -6.34
N ASN A 104 11.89 -4.20 -6.23
CA ASN A 104 11.73 -5.22 -7.24
C ASN A 104 10.25 -5.58 -7.35
N TRP A 105 9.70 -5.49 -8.57
CA TRP A 105 8.27 -5.69 -8.80
C TRP A 105 7.80 -7.08 -8.40
N ASN A 106 8.53 -8.14 -8.79
CA ASN A 106 8.14 -9.51 -8.46
C ASN A 106 8.09 -9.74 -6.94
N ARG A 107 9.09 -9.27 -6.20
CA ARG A 107 9.10 -9.37 -4.72
C ARG A 107 7.98 -8.55 -4.10
N TYR A 108 7.77 -7.32 -4.55
CA TYR A 108 6.71 -6.46 -4.04
C TYR A 108 5.32 -7.07 -4.27
N ILE A 109 5.05 -7.57 -5.47
CA ILE A 109 3.76 -8.20 -5.80
C ILE A 109 3.56 -9.50 -5.02
N GLN A 110 4.61 -10.30 -4.78
CA GLN A 110 4.53 -11.47 -3.90
C GLN A 110 4.08 -11.08 -2.48
N ILE A 111 4.68 -10.02 -1.91
CA ILE A 111 4.31 -9.48 -0.60
C ILE A 111 2.86 -8.99 -0.63
N LEU A 112 2.47 -8.20 -1.63
CA LEU A 112 1.11 -7.67 -1.76
C LEU A 112 0.05 -8.78 -1.81
N ARG A 113 0.31 -9.85 -2.57
CA ARG A 113 -0.63 -10.98 -2.75
C ARG A 113 -0.66 -11.93 -1.55
N SER A 114 0.39 -11.98 -0.75
CA SER A 114 0.50 -12.91 0.38
C SER A 114 -0.45 -12.60 1.54
N LYS A 115 -1.11 -11.41 1.55
CA LYS A 115 -2.04 -10.98 2.60
C LYS A 115 -1.46 -11.14 4.01
N LEU A 116 -0.21 -10.70 4.18
CA LEU A 116 0.51 -10.79 5.44
C LEU A 116 -0.23 -10.05 6.56
N SER A 117 -0.26 -10.67 7.73
CA SER A 117 -0.67 -10.05 8.99
C SER A 117 0.55 -10.02 9.92
N ILE A 118 0.90 -8.83 10.41
CA ILE A 118 2.14 -8.59 11.16
C ILE A 118 1.84 -8.45 12.65
N ILE A 119 2.46 -9.29 13.47
CA ILE A 119 2.41 -9.19 14.92
C ILE A 119 3.61 -8.36 15.38
N SER A 120 3.37 -7.36 16.22
CA SER A 120 4.38 -6.42 16.70
C SER A 120 4.02 -5.93 18.09
N CYS A 121 5.01 -5.70 18.95
CA CYS A 121 4.85 -5.14 20.29
C CYS A 121 4.48 -3.65 20.28
N ASN A 122 4.54 -3.01 19.13
CA ASN A 122 4.25 -1.60 18.96
C ASN A 122 3.75 -1.31 17.53
N CYS A 123 3.64 -0.02 17.19
CA CYS A 123 3.16 0.46 15.90
C CYS A 123 4.00 0.09 14.67
N TRP A 124 5.15 -0.59 14.80
CA TRP A 124 6.00 -0.97 13.68
C TRP A 124 5.25 -1.72 12.57
N GLY A 125 4.36 -2.65 12.93
CA GLY A 125 3.55 -3.38 11.94
C GLY A 125 2.64 -2.45 11.12
N GLY A 126 2.02 -1.47 11.77
CA GLY A 126 1.21 -0.46 11.11
C GLY A 126 2.03 0.45 10.18
N VAL A 127 3.21 0.89 10.63
CA VAL A 127 4.16 1.68 9.83
C VAL A 127 4.60 0.91 8.59
N LEU A 128 4.97 -0.35 8.74
CA LEU A 128 5.41 -1.19 7.62
C LEU A 128 4.31 -1.38 6.57
N CYS A 129 3.07 -1.70 6.99
CA CYS A 129 1.93 -1.78 6.09
C CYS A 129 1.71 -0.46 5.34
N HIS A 130 1.80 0.67 6.04
CA HIS A 130 1.65 2.00 5.43
C HIS A 130 2.74 2.31 4.40
N THR A 131 4.00 2.01 4.73
CA THR A 131 5.17 2.16 3.84
C THR A 131 5.03 1.30 2.58
N LEU A 132 4.54 0.06 2.72
CA LEU A 132 4.29 -0.85 1.59
C LEU A 132 3.01 -0.51 0.80
N GLY A 133 2.22 0.47 1.25
CA GLY A 133 0.94 0.84 0.63
C GLY A 133 -0.13 -0.23 0.75
N MET A 134 -0.02 -1.11 1.75
CA MET A 134 -0.89 -2.25 1.99
C MET A 134 -1.90 -1.97 3.11
N GLU A 135 -3.03 -2.67 3.07
CA GLU A 135 -3.94 -2.73 4.21
C GLU A 135 -3.27 -3.44 5.40
N CYS A 136 -3.49 -2.92 6.61
CA CYS A 136 -3.00 -3.55 7.82
C CYS A 136 -4.04 -4.58 8.29
N LEU A 137 -3.78 -5.86 8.03
CA LEU A 137 -4.66 -6.98 8.37
C LEU A 137 -4.49 -7.50 9.81
N SER A 138 -3.66 -6.82 10.60
CA SER A 138 -3.32 -7.22 11.96
C SER A 138 -4.12 -6.43 12.99
N PRO A 139 -4.61 -7.08 14.06
CA PRO A 139 -5.19 -6.35 15.19
C PRO A 139 -4.12 -5.58 15.99
N PHE A 140 -2.82 -5.87 15.79
CA PHE A 140 -1.69 -5.17 16.43
C PHE A 140 -1.39 -3.82 15.76
N LYS A 141 -2.44 -3.04 15.49
CA LYS A 141 -2.36 -1.72 14.87
C LYS A 141 -2.67 -0.65 15.90
N ASN A 142 -1.81 0.37 15.99
CA ASN A 142 -1.96 1.49 16.91
C ASN A 142 -2.07 1.09 18.39
N LEU A 143 -1.40 -0.01 18.76
CA LEU A 143 -1.32 -0.47 20.14
C LEU A 143 0.12 -0.76 20.53
N TRP A 144 0.34 -0.87 21.83
CA TRP A 144 1.59 -1.32 22.43
C TRP A 144 1.28 -2.46 23.39
N VAL A 145 2.09 -3.51 23.34
CA VAL A 145 2.04 -4.66 24.24
C VAL A 145 3.44 -4.88 24.77
N LYS A 146 3.59 -5.25 26.04
CA LYS A 146 4.90 -5.57 26.58
C LYS A 146 5.48 -6.81 25.88
N ALA A 147 6.80 -6.87 25.79
CA ALA A 147 7.48 -7.93 25.05
C ALA A 147 7.23 -9.32 25.68
N ASP A 148 7.24 -9.42 27.00
CA ASP A 148 6.93 -10.63 27.77
C ASP A 148 5.48 -11.09 27.57
N GLU A 149 4.52 -10.16 27.56
CA GLU A 149 3.11 -10.45 27.29
C GLU A 149 2.91 -10.95 25.86
N ILE A 150 3.61 -10.39 24.86
CA ILE A 150 3.59 -10.93 23.48
C ILE A 150 4.16 -12.34 23.42
N LEU A 151 5.29 -12.60 24.07
CA LEU A 151 5.90 -13.93 24.07
C LEU A 151 4.94 -14.95 24.67
N HIS A 152 4.30 -14.62 25.79
CA HIS A 152 3.28 -15.48 26.38
C HIS A 152 2.06 -15.67 25.47
N MET A 153 1.64 -14.62 24.77
CA MET A 153 0.57 -14.72 23.78
C MET A 153 0.93 -15.62 22.60
N MET A 154 2.21 -15.64 22.18
CA MET A 154 2.68 -16.45 21.07
C MET A 154 2.63 -17.96 21.37
N ASP A 155 2.64 -18.37 22.64
CA ASP A 155 2.50 -19.77 23.04
C ASP A 155 1.14 -20.37 22.62
N ASP A 156 0.07 -19.55 22.61
CA ASP A 156 -1.26 -19.95 22.13
C ASP A 156 -2.02 -18.77 21.50
N LEU A 157 -1.44 -18.24 20.43
CA LEU A 157 -1.96 -17.04 19.77
C LEU A 157 -3.43 -17.16 19.37
N ARG A 158 -3.86 -18.32 18.88
CA ARG A 158 -5.23 -18.54 18.40
C ARG A 158 -6.24 -18.36 19.53
N SER A 159 -5.92 -18.87 20.70
CA SER A 159 -6.74 -18.78 21.91
C SER A 159 -6.89 -17.32 22.34
N TYR A 160 -5.79 -16.57 22.46
CA TYR A 160 -5.85 -15.13 22.77
C TYR A 160 -6.61 -14.30 21.74
N MET A 161 -6.44 -14.59 20.44
CA MET A 161 -7.17 -13.88 19.37
C MET A 161 -8.67 -14.22 19.32
N SER A 162 -9.11 -15.27 20.03
CA SER A 162 -10.53 -15.62 20.14
C SER A 162 -11.23 -14.92 21.31
N GLU A 163 -10.47 -14.30 22.22
CA GLU A 163 -11.00 -13.56 23.35
C GLU A 163 -11.53 -12.18 22.95
N THR A 164 -12.51 -11.68 23.70
CA THR A 164 -13.01 -10.31 23.53
C THR A 164 -12.26 -9.36 24.45
N PRO A 165 -11.57 -8.33 23.93
CA PRO A 165 -10.87 -7.36 24.77
C PRO A 165 -11.85 -6.60 25.66
N TYR A 166 -11.48 -6.39 26.93
CA TYR A 166 -12.23 -5.60 27.88
C TYR A 166 -11.42 -4.40 28.37
N PHE A 167 -12.12 -3.30 28.67
CA PHE A 167 -11.49 -2.08 29.16
C PHE A 167 -11.03 -2.27 30.61
N ILE A 168 -9.76 -1.97 30.89
CA ILE A 168 -9.20 -2.01 32.25
C ILE A 168 -9.20 -0.61 32.86
N ARG A 169 -8.55 0.34 32.20
CA ARG A 169 -8.34 1.70 32.73
C ARG A 169 -7.87 2.68 31.66
N TRP A 170 -7.90 3.96 32.00
CA TRP A 170 -7.16 5.00 31.28
C TRP A 170 -5.76 5.13 31.87
N GLU A 171 -4.74 5.22 31.02
CA GLU A 171 -3.39 5.62 31.41
C GLU A 171 -3.00 6.91 30.72
N LYS A 172 -2.04 7.62 31.33
CA LYS A 172 -1.48 8.85 30.79
C LYS A 172 -0.10 8.56 30.24
N ASP A 173 0.14 8.96 29.01
CA ASP A 173 1.48 8.91 28.44
C ASP A 173 2.36 9.96 29.15
N LEU A 174 3.51 9.54 29.67
CA LEU A 174 4.44 10.46 30.34
C LEU A 174 4.99 11.52 29.39
N ASN A 175 5.00 11.24 28.08
CA ASN A 175 5.54 12.10 27.04
C ASN A 175 4.46 12.79 26.19
N SER A 176 3.17 12.63 26.53
CA SER A 176 2.07 13.24 25.79
C SER A 176 0.97 13.75 26.72
N ILE A 177 0.18 14.70 26.24
CA ILE A 177 -0.99 15.22 26.97
C ILE A 177 -2.17 14.24 26.86
N ASN A 178 -2.06 13.24 25.97
CA ASN A 178 -3.13 12.32 25.66
C ASN A 178 -3.22 11.18 26.69
N ASN A 179 -4.45 10.86 27.08
CA ASN A 179 -4.77 9.62 27.76
C ASN A 179 -5.03 8.53 26.72
N TYR A 180 -4.69 7.29 27.05
CA TYR A 180 -4.96 6.12 26.21
C TYR A 180 -5.65 5.02 27.00
N PRO A 181 -6.54 4.24 26.36
CA PRO A 181 -7.20 3.11 27.03
C PRO A 181 -6.24 1.93 27.11
N VAL A 182 -6.22 1.28 28.27
CA VAL A 182 -5.57 -0.01 28.49
C VAL A 182 -6.64 -1.09 28.44
N MET A 183 -6.42 -2.09 27.59
CA MET A 183 -7.34 -3.19 27.36
C MET A 183 -6.71 -4.49 27.86
N GLY A 184 -7.53 -5.37 28.44
CA GLY A 184 -7.18 -6.75 28.80
C GLY A 184 -7.86 -7.73 27.85
N ILE A 185 -7.30 -8.94 27.74
CA ILE A 185 -7.88 -10.06 26.96
C ILE A 185 -8.13 -11.30 27.83
N ARG A 186 -7.47 -11.39 28.99
CA ARG A 186 -7.70 -12.37 30.06
C ARG A 186 -7.32 -11.73 31.40
N ASP A 187 -7.93 -12.22 32.47
CA ASP A 187 -7.58 -11.86 33.86
C ASP A 187 -6.24 -12.46 34.29
#